data_AF-X1GAV5-F1
#
_entry.id   AF-X1GAV5-F1
#
_cell.length_a   1.000
_cell.length_b   1.000
_cell.length_c   1.000
_cell.angle_alpha   90.00
_cell.angle_beta   90.00
_cell.angle_gamma   90.00
#
_symmetry.space_group_name_H-M   'P 1'
#
loop_
_entity.id
_entity.type
_entity.pdbx_description
1 polymer ?
#
loop_
_entity_poly.entity_id
_entity_poly.type
_entity_poly.pdbx_seq_one_letter_code
_entity_poly.pdbx_strand_id
1 'polypeptide(L)' 'FSDGDQVQISIEKGIIFNKSKNLEITYTKLPQFLKEILKSGGILNQLKIKLNSR' A
#
# COMPACT_ATOMS: atom_id res chain seq x y z
N PHE A 1 -2.57 9.44 16.22
CA PHE A 1 -1.67 10.14 15.29
C PHE A 1 -1.86 11.64 15.48
N SER A 2 -0.81 12.42 15.24
CA SER A 2 -0.83 13.89 15.26
C SER A 2 -0.25 14.41 13.95
N ASP A 3 -0.59 15.64 13.59
CA ASP A 3 0.07 16.31 12.46
C ASP A 3 1.59 16.38 12.69
N GLY A 4 2.35 16.18 11.61
CA GLY A 4 3.81 16.09 11.65
C GLY A 4 4.42 14.77 12.14
N ASP A 5 3.63 13.76 12.56
CA ASP A 5 4.16 12.45 12.94
C ASP A 5 4.86 11.76 11.74
N GLN A 6 6.04 11.18 11.97
CA GLN A 6 6.70 10.35 10.97
C GLN A 6 6.12 8.94 11.00
N VAL A 7 5.50 8.54 9.89
CA VAL A 7 4.84 7.23 9.76
C VAL A 7 5.49 6.41 8.67
N GLN A 8 5.71 5.13 8.94
CA GLN A 8 6.14 4.13 7.97
C GLN A 8 5.03 3.08 7.81
N ILE A 9 4.68 2.79 6.58
CA ILE A 9 3.63 1.81 6.26
C ILE A 9 4.26 0.65 5.51
N SER A 10 4.07 -0.57 6.01
CA SER A 10 4.45 -1.79 5.30
C SER A 10 3.20 -2.46 4.73
N ILE A 11 3.03 -2.31 3.41
CA ILE A 11 1.92 -2.90 2.65
C ILE A 11 1.95 -4.43 2.72
N GLU A 12 3.13 -5.02 2.69
CA GLU A 12 3.32 -6.47 2.69
C GLU A 12 3.03 -7.08 4.07
N LYS A 13 3.48 -6.40 5.14
CA LYS A 13 3.29 -6.86 6.51
C LYS A 13 1.90 -6.51 7.06
N GLY A 14 1.23 -5.51 6.50
CA GLY A 14 -0.04 -5.00 7.05
C GLY A 14 0.20 -4.22 8.34
N ILE A 15 1.27 -3.41 8.38
CA ILE A 15 1.69 -2.68 9.57
C ILE A 15 1.84 -1.19 9.27
N ILE A 16 1.33 -0.35 10.17
CA ILE A 16 1.58 1.09 10.24
C ILE A 16 2.42 1.34 11.50
N PHE A 17 3.63 1.86 11.33
CA PHE A 17 4.54 2.19 12.42
C PHE A 17 4.71 3.71 12.52
N ASN A 18 4.26 4.29 13.64
CA ASN A 18 4.50 5.69 13.97
C ASN A 18 5.85 5.81 14.70
N LYS A 19 6.86 6.31 13.99
CA LYS A 19 8.24 6.46 14.49
C LYS A 19 8.33 7.49 15.61
N SER A 20 7.53 8.56 15.54
CA SER A 20 7.54 9.64 16.54
C SER A 20 7.05 9.19 17.91
N LYS A 21 6.23 8.14 17.96
CA LYS A 21 5.56 7.67 19.19
C LYS A 21 5.90 6.23 19.55
N ASN A 22 6.79 5.60 18.78
CA ASN A 22 7.13 4.18 18.88
C ASN A 22 5.88 3.27 18.96
N LEU A 23 4.89 3.54 18.12
CA LEU A 23 3.59 2.88 18.13
C LEU A 23 3.40 2.06 16.85
N GLU A 24 3.09 0.78 17.01
CA GLU A 24 2.79 -0.14 15.91
C GLU A 24 1.30 -0.50 15.88
N ILE A 25 0.70 -0.48 14.69
CA ILE A 25 -0.70 -0.84 14.47
C ILE A 25 -0.77 -1.79 13.27
N THR A 26 -1.49 -2.90 13.42
CA THR A 26 -1.76 -3.83 12.31
C THR A 26 -3.07 -3.49 11.61
N TYR A 27 -3.13 -3.77 10.30
CA TYR A 27 -4.32 -3.60 9.49
C TYR A 27 -4.51 -4.77 8.53
N THR A 28 -5.74 -4.96 8.07
CA THR A 28 -6.06 -6.02 7.10
C THR A 28 -5.27 -5.79 5.81
N LYS A 29 -4.46 -6.79 5.44
CA LYS A 29 -3.61 -6.73 4.25
C LYS A 29 -4.45 -6.45 3.01
N LEU A 30 -3.88 -5.66 2.10
CA LEU A 30 -4.52 -5.38 0.82
C LEU A 30 -4.64 -6.69 0.01
N PRO A 31 -5.83 -6.96 -0.57
CA PRO A 31 -6.02 -8.03 -1.54
C PRO A 31 -4.98 -8.00 -2.66
N GLN A 32 -4.67 -9.17 -3.21
CA GLN A 32 -3.63 -9.32 -4.24
C GLN A 32 -3.86 -8.43 -5.46
N PHE A 33 -5.09 -8.39 -5.98
CA PHE A 33 -5.43 -7.60 -7.16
C PHE A 33 -5.25 -6.08 -6.94
N LEU A 34 -5.51 -5.57 -5.73
CA LEU A 34 -5.29 -4.16 -5.40
C LEU A 34 -3.80 -3.84 -5.35
N LYS A 35 -2.98 -4.74 -4.81
CA LYS A 35 -1.52 -4.58 -4.82
C LYS A 35 -0.98 -4.52 -6.25
N GLU A 36 -1.52 -5.29 -7.18
CA GLU A 36 -1.14 -5.23 -8.59
C GLU A 36 -1.53 -3.91 -9.27
N ILE A 37 -2.71 -3.37 -8.95
CA ILE A 37 -3.15 -2.05 -9.42
C ILE A 37 -2.21 -0.95 -8.90
N LEU A 38 -1.80 -1.02 -7.64
CA LEU A 38 -0.86 -0.06 -7.07
C LEU A 38 0.55 -0.18 -7.69
N LYS A 39 1.04 -1.42 -7.87
CA LYS A 39 2.34 -1.70 -8.49
C LYS A 39 2.42 -1.23 -9.94
N SER A 40 1.31 -1.27 -10.66
CA SER A 40 1.22 -0.73 -12.02
C SER A 40 1.06 0.79 -12.05
N GLY A 41 1.01 1.50 -10.91
CA GLY A 41 0.82 2.95 -10.91
C GLY A 41 -0.61 3.40 -11.24
N GLY A 42 -1.58 2.51 -11.06
CA GLY A 42 -3.01 2.83 -11.17
C GLY A 42 -3.78 1.90 -12.10
N ILE A 43 -5.11 1.95 -11.97
CA ILE A 43 -6.02 1.01 -12.63
C ILE A 43 -5.94 1.09 -14.16
N LEU A 44 -5.80 2.29 -14.72
CA LEU A 44 -5.69 2.46 -16.17
C LEU A 44 -4.43 1.81 -16.72
N ASN A 45 -3.31 1.88 -16.00
CA ASN A 45 -2.08 1.23 -16.43
C ASN A 45 -2.19 -0.29 -16.32
N GLN A 46 -2.79 -0.79 -15.24
CA GLN A 46 -3.07 -2.23 -15.10
C GLN A 46 -3.90 -2.77 -16.27
N LEU A 47 -4.93 -2.02 -16.69
CA LEU A 47 -5.78 -2.40 -17.83
C LEU A 47 -4.99 -2.37 -19.14
N LYS A 48 -4.18 -1.33 -19.41
CA LYS A 48 -3.32 -1.27 -20.59
C LYS A 48 -2.36 -2.46 -20.69
N ILE A 49 -1.69 -2.81 -19.58
CA ILE A 49 -0.79 -3.98 -19.52
C ILE A 49 -1.57 -5.25 -19.87
N LYS A 50 -2.75 -5.45 -19.26
CA LYS A 50 -3.57 -6.65 -19.51
C LYS A 50 -4.12 -6.75 -20.92
N LEU A 51 -4.42 -5.62 -21.56
CA LEU A 51 -4.91 -5.57 -22.94
C LEU A 51 -3.80 -5.78 -23.96
N ASN A 52 -2.59 -5.27 -23.70
CA ASN A 52 -1.43 -5.43 -24.58
C ASN A 52 -0.73 -6.79 -24.43
N SER A 53 -1.02 -7.54 -23.35
CA SER A 53 -0.47 -8.89 -23.12
C SER A 53 -1.32 -10.00 -23.73
N ARG A 54 -2.34 -9.64 -24.53
CA ARG A 54 -3.19 -10.55 -25.31
C ARG A 54 -2.82 -10.44 -26.78
#